data_AF-A0A967Z4N6-F1
#
_entry.id   AF-A0A967Z4N6-F1
#
_cell.length_a   1.000
_cell.length_b   1.000
_cell.length_c   1.000
_cell.angle_alpha   90.00
_cell.angle_beta   90.00
_cell.angle_gamma   90.00
#
_symmetry.space_group_name_H-M   'P 1'
#
loop_
_entity.id
_entity.type
_entity.pdbx_description
1 polymer ?
#
loop_
_entity_poly.entity_id
_entity_poly.type
_entity_poly.pdbx_seq_one_letter_code
_entity_poly.pdbx_strand_id
1 'polypeptide(L)'
;MIDSNFHFVVFAAMLFFLYAEIHYSFKGIHSRLKKKEPEIIADTPHRIDRAKPIPVLLLIKDADKYPIKLHSVRIEMSGPEQTSQFEFNFNSLAITDGMWHKILQIHPAPDVQGQCTLDVKICCSRNGKEHLIENDNYTGTSHAPLEMYVSDHELPNTENWYFGEFHCHTSYTNDQVEFGAPLDATAMLAKSMGLSFYCATDHSYDLDDHLNDFLKRDPHFPKWSSLLSEVQNFNQGNGDFVIVPGEEVSAGNSKGRNVHLLILNHSQFVPGDGDGAEKWFRTKPTLTINQILDRLGKEAVTYAAHPCDSPPFLQWLLIHRGKWSRQDVSRPELDGLQIWNGTEKGLEEGKKLWVHLLLQGRRMFISGGNDAHGNFSRFRQIGLPFFTMRENHTHLFGKVRTGVYLKNGLSLHALLDAIKHGRAVITDGPFVDLCLTNENSRKTRAGEAIFGRTLQLNAECRSSPEFGKLKQLAIYCGDLVRRQEYCFDSITQFASEFSHMEEKELKQVSKPSYIRAELISENHGQIHRCFTNPIWVNKNPKGEHLANRNLLQSKFL
;
A
#
# COMPACT_ATOMS: atom_id res chain seq x y z
N MET A 1 14.41 -15.81 -43.21
CA MET A 1 13.83 -16.82 -42.29
C MET A 1 14.18 -16.58 -40.81
N ILE A 2 14.59 -15.36 -40.41
CA ILE A 2 14.93 -15.04 -39.01
C ILE A 2 13.91 -14.07 -38.35
N ASP A 3 12.92 -13.55 -39.09
CA ASP A 3 11.99 -12.54 -38.55
C ASP A 3 10.74 -13.07 -37.83
N SER A 4 10.28 -14.31 -38.07
CA SER A 4 9.03 -14.79 -37.45
C SER A 4 9.20 -15.20 -35.98
N ASN A 5 10.36 -15.75 -35.62
CA ASN A 5 10.63 -16.21 -34.26
C ASN A 5 10.94 -15.05 -33.30
N PHE A 6 11.54 -13.96 -33.79
CA PHE A 6 11.78 -12.77 -32.97
C PHE A 6 10.47 -12.08 -32.59
N HIS A 7 9.54 -11.94 -33.55
CA HIS A 7 8.20 -11.41 -33.26
C HIS A 7 7.40 -12.31 -32.32
N PHE A 8 7.49 -13.64 -32.43
CA PHE A 8 6.79 -14.55 -31.51
C PHE A 8 7.36 -14.52 -30.08
N VAL A 9 8.70 -14.45 -29.92
CA VAL A 9 9.34 -14.34 -28.61
C VAL A 9 9.07 -12.97 -27.97
N VAL A 10 9.09 -11.89 -28.76
CA VAL A 10 8.71 -10.55 -28.28
C VAL A 10 7.22 -10.50 -27.91
N PHE A 11 6.34 -11.12 -28.69
CA PHE A 11 4.89 -11.20 -28.44
C PHE A 11 4.55 -12.04 -27.20
N ALA A 12 5.22 -13.18 -27.02
CA ALA A 12 5.08 -14.01 -25.82
C ALA A 12 5.64 -13.31 -24.58
N ALA A 13 6.70 -12.50 -24.73
CA ALA A 13 7.36 -11.81 -23.64
C ALA A 13 6.63 -10.55 -23.11
N MET A 14 5.66 -9.98 -23.83
CA MET A 14 5.00 -8.70 -23.43
C MET A 14 3.99 -8.84 -22.28
N LEU A 15 3.74 -10.05 -21.81
CA LEU A 15 2.54 -10.45 -21.07
C LEU A 15 2.69 -10.47 -19.55
N PHE A 16 3.69 -9.79 -19.01
CA PHE A 16 4.30 -10.19 -17.76
C PHE A 16 3.96 -9.30 -16.55
N PHE A 17 3.34 -9.97 -15.57
CA PHE A 17 3.14 -9.65 -14.16
C PHE A 17 1.96 -8.74 -13.85
N LEU A 18 0.84 -9.37 -13.49
CA LEU A 18 -0.24 -8.82 -12.66
C LEU A 18 -0.91 -10.05 -11.93
N TYR A 19 -1.97 -9.90 -11.13
CA TYR A 19 -2.71 -10.94 -10.38
C TYR A 19 -3.20 -12.16 -11.23
N ALA A 20 -4.03 -13.08 -10.72
CA ALA A 20 -4.55 -14.17 -11.56
C ALA A 20 -5.84 -13.75 -12.25
N GLU A 21 -5.83 -13.54 -13.57
CA GLU A 21 -7.04 -13.75 -14.37
C GLU A 21 -6.97 -15.10 -15.09
N ILE A 22 -7.90 -16.01 -14.79
CA ILE A 22 -7.87 -17.39 -15.34
C ILE A 22 -8.71 -17.55 -16.60
N HIS A 23 -9.29 -16.48 -17.17
CA HIS A 23 -10.15 -16.59 -18.35
C HIS A 23 -9.48 -16.14 -19.65
N TYR A 24 -8.39 -15.40 -19.57
CA TYR A 24 -7.70 -14.88 -20.73
C TYR A 24 -6.62 -15.82 -21.29
N SER A 25 -6.59 -15.93 -22.62
CA SER A 25 -5.50 -16.59 -23.36
C SER A 25 -5.52 -16.14 -24.81
N PHE A 26 -4.34 -16.01 -25.44
CA PHE A 26 -4.27 -15.72 -26.87
C PHE A 26 -4.66 -16.91 -27.74
N LYS A 27 -5.22 -16.61 -28.90
CA LYS A 27 -5.52 -17.61 -29.94
C LYS A 27 -4.22 -18.28 -30.38
N GLY A 28 -4.12 -19.60 -30.21
CA GLY A 28 -2.94 -20.39 -30.56
C GLY A 28 -1.90 -20.55 -29.44
N ILE A 29 -2.08 -19.88 -28.29
CA ILE A 29 -1.24 -20.09 -27.10
C ILE A 29 -2.04 -20.94 -26.11
N HIS A 30 -1.51 -22.11 -25.77
CA HIS A 30 -2.07 -22.92 -24.70
C HIS A 30 -1.78 -22.28 -23.35
N SER A 31 -2.82 -22.04 -22.56
CA SER A 31 -2.71 -21.58 -21.17
C SER A 31 -3.04 -22.71 -20.22
N ARG A 32 -2.10 -23.02 -19.32
CA ARG A 32 -2.29 -23.96 -18.21
C ARG A 32 -3.16 -23.37 -17.10
N LEU A 33 -3.18 -22.04 -16.99
CA LEU A 33 -3.97 -21.33 -15.99
C LEU A 33 -5.43 -21.16 -16.44
N LYS A 34 -5.71 -21.24 -17.75
CA LYS A 34 -7.04 -20.96 -18.28
C LYS A 34 -8.08 -21.99 -17.83
N LYS A 35 -9.20 -21.51 -17.29
CA LYS A 35 -10.33 -22.36 -16.90
C LYS A 35 -11.67 -21.82 -17.41
N LYS A 36 -12.68 -22.69 -17.42
CA LYS A 36 -14.08 -22.35 -17.74
C LYS A 36 -14.94 -22.33 -16.49
N GLU A 37 -14.46 -21.65 -15.46
CA GLU A 37 -15.00 -21.67 -14.10
C GLU A 37 -14.79 -20.31 -13.45
N PRO A 38 -15.68 -19.86 -12.54
CA PRO A 38 -15.46 -18.58 -11.88
C PRO A 38 -14.22 -18.68 -11.00
N GLU A 39 -13.60 -17.55 -10.72
CA GLU A 39 -12.50 -17.49 -9.76
C GLU A 39 -13.08 -17.49 -8.36
N ILE A 40 -12.66 -18.44 -7.53
CA ILE A 40 -13.20 -18.63 -6.18
C ILE A 40 -12.01 -18.55 -5.23
N ILE A 41 -12.04 -17.55 -4.35
CA ILE A 41 -10.93 -17.21 -3.46
C ILE A 41 -11.49 -16.97 -2.07
N ALA A 42 -10.80 -17.55 -1.09
CA ALA A 42 -10.91 -17.20 0.31
C ALA A 42 -9.62 -16.53 0.79
N ASP A 43 -9.78 -15.48 1.58
CA ASP A 43 -8.66 -14.81 2.24
C ASP A 43 -9.08 -14.30 3.62
N THR A 44 -8.09 -13.92 4.41
CA THR A 44 -8.24 -13.42 5.78
C THR A 44 -7.11 -12.43 6.05
N PRO A 45 -7.27 -11.47 6.98
CA PRO A 45 -6.16 -10.66 7.43
C PRO A 45 -4.97 -11.47 7.94
N HIS A 46 -3.74 -11.08 7.61
CA HIS A 46 -2.53 -11.68 8.20
C HIS A 46 -2.38 -11.37 9.71
N ARG A 47 -3.15 -10.41 10.24
CA ARG A 47 -3.16 -9.99 11.64
C ARG A 47 -4.57 -9.58 12.06
N ILE A 48 -4.98 -9.95 13.27
CA ILE A 48 -6.28 -9.57 13.83
C ILE A 48 -6.14 -9.17 15.29
N ASP A 49 -6.81 -8.10 15.71
CA ASP A 49 -6.97 -7.77 17.13
C ASP A 49 -7.96 -8.78 17.76
N ARG A 50 -7.55 -9.51 18.83
CA ARG A 50 -8.38 -10.57 19.46
C ARG A 50 -9.77 -10.12 19.86
N ALA A 51 -9.96 -8.85 20.18
CA ALA A 51 -11.25 -8.27 20.55
C ALA A 51 -12.26 -8.23 19.38
N LYS A 52 -11.81 -8.47 18.14
CA LYS A 52 -12.63 -8.39 16.94
C LYS A 52 -12.92 -9.79 16.38
N PRO A 53 -14.09 -10.00 15.78
CA PRO A 53 -14.36 -11.20 15.00
C PRO A 53 -13.34 -11.31 13.87
N ILE A 54 -13.02 -12.54 13.46
CA ILE A 54 -12.10 -12.80 12.35
C ILE A 54 -12.90 -12.80 11.04
N PRO A 55 -12.66 -11.84 10.14
CA PRO A 55 -13.35 -11.81 8.85
C PRO A 55 -12.64 -12.72 7.85
N VAL A 56 -13.36 -13.71 7.32
CA VAL A 56 -12.92 -14.49 6.16
C VAL A 56 -13.65 -13.97 4.93
N LEU A 57 -12.91 -13.39 3.99
CA LEU A 57 -13.42 -12.99 2.69
C LEU A 57 -13.66 -14.24 1.85
N LEU A 58 -14.85 -14.36 1.27
CA LEU A 58 -15.14 -15.24 0.15
C LEU A 58 -15.45 -14.36 -1.07
N LEU A 59 -14.66 -14.51 -2.12
CA LEU A 59 -14.78 -13.76 -3.37
C LEU A 59 -14.99 -14.74 -4.53
N ILE A 60 -16.02 -14.47 -5.34
CA ILE A 60 -16.40 -15.26 -6.50
C ILE A 60 -16.53 -14.31 -7.71
N LYS A 61 -15.56 -14.34 -8.61
CA LYS A 61 -15.48 -13.48 -9.80
C LYS A 61 -15.85 -14.24 -11.07
N ASP A 62 -16.47 -13.55 -12.02
CA ASP A 62 -16.94 -14.05 -13.32
C ASP A 62 -18.01 -15.16 -13.24
N ALA A 63 -18.83 -15.15 -12.19
CA ALA A 63 -19.95 -16.07 -12.06
C ALA A 63 -21.14 -15.70 -12.98
N ASP A 64 -21.15 -14.50 -13.56
CA ASP A 64 -22.02 -14.13 -14.69
C ASP A 64 -21.71 -14.94 -15.96
N LYS A 65 -20.42 -15.24 -16.20
CA LYS A 65 -19.95 -16.07 -17.31
C LYS A 65 -19.98 -17.56 -16.98
N TYR A 66 -19.66 -17.92 -15.73
CA TYR A 66 -19.59 -19.29 -15.26
C TYR A 66 -20.41 -19.49 -13.97
N PRO A 67 -21.76 -19.52 -14.06
CA PRO A 67 -22.63 -19.63 -12.89
C PRO A 67 -22.37 -20.88 -12.04
N ILE A 68 -22.52 -20.71 -10.73
CA ILE A 68 -22.43 -21.81 -9.75
C ILE A 68 -23.56 -21.74 -8.74
N LYS A 69 -23.75 -22.83 -8.00
CA LYS A 69 -24.55 -22.86 -6.77
C LYS A 69 -23.64 -23.07 -5.58
N LEU A 70 -23.61 -22.13 -4.64
CA LEU A 70 -22.84 -22.24 -3.41
C LEU A 70 -23.66 -23.00 -2.36
N HIS A 71 -23.14 -24.13 -1.87
CA HIS A 71 -23.85 -24.99 -0.93
C HIS A 71 -23.47 -24.66 0.51
N SER A 72 -22.17 -24.72 0.83
CA SER A 72 -21.67 -24.47 2.17
C SER A 72 -20.21 -24.05 2.15
N VAL A 73 -19.78 -23.43 3.24
CA VAL A 73 -18.37 -23.12 3.52
C VAL A 73 -18.06 -23.65 4.91
N ARG A 74 -16.99 -24.42 5.02
CA ARG A 74 -16.42 -24.87 6.29
C ARG A 74 -15.07 -24.20 6.49
N ILE A 75 -14.85 -23.61 7.65
CA ILE A 75 -13.58 -22.99 8.03
C ILE A 75 -13.01 -23.79 9.18
N GLU A 76 -11.83 -24.35 8.98
CA GLU A 76 -11.05 -25.06 10.00
C GLU A 76 -9.91 -24.15 10.46
N MET A 77 -9.94 -23.77 11.73
CA MET A 77 -8.95 -22.92 12.36
C MET A 77 -8.04 -23.74 13.26
N SER A 78 -6.72 -23.63 13.07
CA SER A 78 -5.73 -24.25 13.94
C SER A 78 -4.88 -23.17 14.61
N GLY A 79 -4.95 -23.09 15.94
CA GLY A 79 -4.05 -22.30 16.78
C GLY A 79 -3.01 -23.18 17.49
N PRO A 80 -2.18 -22.60 18.35
CA PRO A 80 -1.10 -23.35 19.03
C PRO A 80 -1.59 -24.50 19.91
N GLU A 81 -2.74 -24.35 20.56
CA GLU A 81 -3.26 -25.31 21.54
C GLU A 81 -4.63 -25.89 21.18
N GLN A 82 -5.29 -25.35 20.15
CA GLN A 82 -6.67 -25.70 19.84
C GLN A 82 -6.98 -25.67 18.34
N THR A 83 -7.96 -26.48 17.95
CA THR A 83 -8.58 -26.44 16.63
C THR A 83 -10.06 -26.11 16.79
N SER A 84 -10.59 -25.28 15.90
CA SER A 84 -12.00 -24.90 15.88
C SER A 84 -12.56 -25.03 14.47
N GLN A 85 -13.84 -25.36 14.35
CA GLN A 85 -14.50 -25.51 13.06
C GLN A 85 -15.76 -24.67 13.03
N PHE A 86 -15.96 -23.97 11.91
CA PHE A 86 -17.11 -23.12 11.67
C PHE A 86 -17.78 -23.54 10.36
N GLU A 87 -19.11 -23.64 10.35
CA GLU A 87 -19.87 -24.04 9.17
C GLU A 87 -20.91 -22.97 8.80
N PHE A 88 -20.92 -22.60 7.52
CA PHE A 88 -21.83 -21.62 6.95
C PHE A 88 -22.61 -22.29 5.82
N ASN A 89 -23.94 -22.34 5.95
CA ASN A 89 -24.81 -22.93 4.94
C ASN A 89 -25.38 -21.82 4.04
N PHE A 90 -25.30 -22.04 2.73
CA PHE A 90 -25.78 -21.13 1.70
C PHE A 90 -27.01 -21.68 0.94
N ASN A 91 -27.50 -22.86 1.30
CA ASN A 91 -28.73 -23.46 0.77
C ASN A 91 -28.77 -23.51 -0.76
N SER A 92 -27.63 -23.79 -1.40
CA SER A 92 -27.49 -23.80 -2.87
C SER A 92 -27.78 -22.45 -3.53
N LEU A 93 -27.35 -21.35 -2.89
CA LEU A 93 -27.45 -19.99 -3.42
C LEU A 93 -26.87 -19.92 -4.83
N ALA A 94 -27.68 -19.50 -5.79
CA ALA A 94 -27.21 -19.25 -7.15
C ALA A 94 -26.36 -17.98 -7.16
N ILE A 95 -25.13 -18.08 -7.64
CA ILE A 95 -24.22 -16.96 -7.83
C ILE A 95 -24.09 -16.73 -9.33
N THR A 96 -24.51 -15.54 -9.77
CA THR A 96 -24.56 -15.15 -11.19
C THR A 96 -24.00 -13.75 -11.42
N ASP A 97 -23.44 -13.12 -10.40
CA ASP A 97 -22.87 -11.78 -10.50
C ASP A 97 -21.42 -11.83 -11.00
N GLY A 98 -20.96 -10.78 -11.69
CA GLY A 98 -19.58 -10.70 -12.19
C GLY A 98 -18.54 -10.58 -11.07
N MET A 99 -18.93 -10.05 -9.92
CA MET A 99 -18.11 -9.99 -8.72
C MET A 99 -19.01 -10.12 -7.49
N TRP A 100 -19.15 -11.34 -7.00
CA TRP A 100 -19.88 -11.64 -5.76
C TRP A 100 -18.91 -11.80 -4.61
N HIS A 101 -19.21 -11.21 -3.46
CA HIS A 101 -18.41 -11.39 -2.25
C HIS A 101 -19.26 -11.55 -1.00
N LYS A 102 -18.67 -12.17 0.02
CA LYS A 102 -19.23 -12.21 1.37
C LYS A 102 -18.13 -12.31 2.42
N ILE A 103 -18.28 -11.55 3.50
CA ILE A 103 -17.47 -11.73 4.71
C ILE A 103 -18.15 -12.72 5.64
N LEU A 104 -17.45 -13.81 5.94
CA LEU A 104 -17.83 -14.78 6.97
C LEU A 104 -17.12 -14.40 8.27
N GLN A 105 -17.89 -13.98 9.27
CA GLN A 105 -17.33 -13.64 10.58
C GLN A 105 -17.23 -14.90 11.43
N ILE A 106 -16.02 -15.28 11.83
CA ILE A 106 -15.80 -16.35 12.80
C ILE A 106 -15.42 -15.74 14.16
N HIS A 107 -15.94 -16.33 15.22
CA HIS A 107 -15.66 -15.93 16.60
C HIS A 107 -14.87 -17.06 17.26
N PRO A 108 -13.53 -16.98 17.28
CA PRO A 108 -12.72 -17.99 17.96
C PRO A 108 -12.99 -18.00 19.47
N ALA A 109 -12.56 -19.07 20.13
CA ALA A 109 -12.60 -19.11 21.59
C ALA A 109 -11.71 -17.99 22.18
N PRO A 110 -12.05 -17.43 23.36
CA PRO A 110 -11.36 -16.26 23.92
C PRO A 110 -9.85 -16.46 24.20
N ASP A 111 -9.41 -17.70 24.33
CA ASP A 111 -8.03 -18.14 24.59
C ASP A 111 -7.16 -18.27 23.32
N VAL A 112 -7.76 -18.16 22.14
CA VAL A 112 -7.01 -18.14 20.87
C VAL A 112 -6.13 -16.89 20.79
N GLN A 113 -4.82 -17.11 20.67
CA GLN A 113 -3.81 -16.08 20.46
C GLN A 113 -2.59 -16.61 19.73
N GLY A 114 -1.81 -15.71 19.13
CA GLY A 114 -0.57 -16.04 18.44
C GLY A 114 -0.78 -16.50 17.00
N GLN A 115 0.21 -17.23 16.49
CA GLN A 115 0.19 -17.75 15.11
C GLN A 115 -0.94 -18.77 14.95
N CYS A 116 -1.80 -18.55 13.98
CA CYS A 116 -2.91 -19.43 13.62
C CYS A 116 -2.93 -19.67 12.11
N THR A 117 -3.57 -20.75 11.70
CA THR A 117 -3.90 -21.01 10.30
C THR A 117 -5.40 -21.21 10.11
N LEU A 118 -5.90 -20.81 8.95
CA LEU A 118 -7.28 -21.03 8.51
C LEU A 118 -7.29 -21.83 7.21
N ASP A 119 -8.02 -22.94 7.19
CA ASP A 119 -8.30 -23.70 5.99
C ASP A 119 -9.78 -23.57 5.63
N VAL A 120 -10.07 -23.05 4.43
CA VAL A 120 -11.42 -22.72 3.98
C VAL A 120 -11.86 -23.69 2.89
N LYS A 121 -12.82 -24.54 3.22
CA LYS A 121 -13.41 -25.55 2.35
C LYS A 121 -14.74 -25.06 1.81
N ILE A 122 -14.79 -24.78 0.51
CA ILE A 122 -15.95 -24.22 -0.19
C ILE A 122 -16.61 -25.32 -1.01
N CYS A 123 -17.83 -25.70 -0.65
CA CYS A 123 -18.63 -26.66 -1.38
C CYS A 123 -19.60 -25.94 -2.32
N CYS A 124 -19.46 -26.17 -3.62
CA CYS A 124 -20.34 -25.60 -4.65
C CYS A 124 -20.66 -26.62 -5.74
N SER A 125 -21.65 -26.34 -6.59
CA SER A 125 -21.90 -27.12 -7.79
C SER A 125 -21.97 -26.27 -9.05
N ARG A 126 -21.57 -26.89 -10.15
CA ARG A 126 -21.58 -26.30 -11.49
C ARG A 126 -22.03 -27.37 -12.48
N ASN A 127 -22.99 -27.05 -13.33
CA ASN A 127 -23.57 -27.99 -14.30
C ASN A 127 -24.02 -29.32 -13.64
N GLY A 128 -24.57 -29.25 -12.42
CA GLY A 128 -25.04 -30.41 -11.66
C GLY A 128 -23.96 -31.29 -11.03
N LYS A 129 -22.67 -30.92 -11.13
CA LYS A 129 -21.56 -31.61 -10.46
C LYS A 129 -21.10 -30.82 -9.25
N GLU A 130 -20.90 -31.51 -8.14
CA GLU A 130 -20.32 -30.95 -6.91
C GLU A 130 -18.80 -30.78 -7.04
N HIS A 131 -18.30 -29.73 -6.41
CA HIS A 131 -16.90 -29.34 -6.36
C HIS A 131 -16.57 -28.90 -4.94
N LEU A 132 -15.44 -29.39 -4.42
CA LEU A 132 -14.82 -28.91 -3.19
C LEU A 132 -13.58 -28.10 -3.54
N ILE A 133 -13.52 -26.87 -3.05
CA ILE A 133 -12.41 -25.93 -3.27
C ILE A 133 -11.78 -25.64 -1.93
N GLU A 134 -10.44 -25.66 -1.87
CA GLU A 134 -9.65 -25.42 -0.67
C GLU A 134 -8.90 -24.09 -0.84
N ASN A 135 -9.31 -23.07 -0.09
CA ASN A 135 -8.82 -21.69 -0.07
C ASN A 135 -8.92 -20.92 -1.39
N ASP A 136 -8.54 -21.50 -2.52
CA ASP A 136 -8.72 -20.94 -3.85
C ASP A 136 -8.83 -22.06 -4.88
N ASN A 137 -9.36 -21.74 -6.07
CA ASN A 137 -9.40 -22.68 -7.18
C ASN A 137 -8.31 -22.39 -8.23
N TYR A 138 -7.18 -21.78 -7.88
CA TYR A 138 -6.13 -21.50 -8.87
C TYR A 138 -5.31 -22.73 -9.24
N THR A 139 -4.88 -22.81 -10.51
CA THR A 139 -4.04 -23.92 -10.94
C THR A 139 -2.60 -23.70 -10.51
N GLY A 140 -2.04 -24.65 -9.78
CA GLY A 140 -0.61 -24.66 -9.43
C GLY A 140 -0.26 -23.76 -8.24
N THR A 141 -1.26 -23.22 -7.53
CA THR A 141 -1.10 -22.72 -6.17
C THR A 141 -1.00 -23.90 -5.19
N SER A 142 -0.52 -23.60 -3.99
CA SER A 142 -0.37 -24.55 -2.90
C SER A 142 -1.69 -24.98 -2.28
N HIS A 143 -2.73 -24.13 -2.38
CA HIS A 143 -3.97 -24.23 -1.62
C HIS A 143 -3.75 -24.33 -0.10
N ALA A 144 -2.55 -24.03 0.39
CA ALA A 144 -2.19 -24.22 1.79
C ALA A 144 -3.08 -23.38 2.71
N PRO A 145 -3.18 -23.72 4.01
CA PRO A 145 -3.89 -22.90 4.98
C PRO A 145 -3.40 -21.45 5.01
N LEU A 146 -4.32 -20.51 5.16
CA LEU A 146 -4.06 -19.08 5.29
C LEU A 146 -3.41 -18.78 6.63
N GLU A 147 -2.31 -18.03 6.64
CA GLU A 147 -1.59 -17.70 7.87
C GLU A 147 -2.08 -16.38 8.47
N MET A 148 -2.31 -16.35 9.78
CA MET A 148 -2.68 -15.13 10.50
C MET A 148 -2.09 -15.11 11.91
N TYR A 149 -1.95 -13.91 12.46
CA TYR A 149 -1.58 -13.70 13.86
C TYR A 149 -2.75 -13.07 14.63
N VAL A 150 -3.24 -13.75 15.67
CA VAL A 150 -4.27 -13.22 16.57
C VAL A 150 -3.58 -12.53 17.74
N SER A 151 -3.69 -11.20 17.81
CA SER A 151 -2.95 -10.38 18.76
C SER A 151 -3.80 -9.94 19.94
N ASP A 152 -3.25 -10.05 21.14
CA ASP A 152 -3.85 -9.54 22.38
C ASP A 152 -3.71 -8.04 22.57
N HIS A 153 -2.96 -7.39 21.67
CA HIS A 153 -2.66 -5.96 21.72
C HIS A 153 -3.08 -5.29 20.43
N GLU A 154 -3.58 -4.07 20.54
CA GLU A 154 -3.72 -3.17 19.39
C GLU A 154 -2.34 -2.89 18.77
N LEU A 155 -2.32 -2.34 17.55
CA LEU A 155 -1.10 -1.85 16.93
C LEU A 155 -0.42 -0.80 17.85
N PRO A 156 0.90 -0.88 18.06
CA PRO A 156 1.63 0.10 18.87
C PRO A 156 1.38 1.52 18.35
N ASN A 157 0.79 2.39 19.18
CA ASN A 157 0.52 3.78 18.84
C ASN A 157 0.54 4.67 20.11
N THR A 158 0.27 5.95 19.89
CA THR A 158 -0.11 6.91 20.94
C THR A 158 -1.37 7.64 20.51
N GLU A 159 -1.96 8.42 21.42
CA GLU A 159 -3.21 9.14 21.15
C GLU A 159 -3.15 9.98 19.87
N ASN A 160 -4.24 9.95 19.09
CA ASN A 160 -4.43 10.69 17.84
C ASN A 160 -3.58 10.22 16.64
N TRP A 161 -2.96 9.04 16.73
CA TRP A 161 -2.34 8.37 15.60
C TRP A 161 -3.28 7.33 14.99
N TYR A 162 -3.41 7.38 13.67
CA TYR A 162 -4.27 6.50 12.89
C TYR A 162 -3.43 5.80 11.83
N PHE A 163 -3.48 4.46 11.77
CA PHE A 163 -2.73 3.69 10.78
C PHE A 163 -3.58 3.33 9.57
N GLY A 164 -2.95 3.26 8.40
CA GLY A 164 -3.61 2.81 7.19
C GLY A 164 -2.66 2.21 6.15
N GLU A 165 -3.28 1.54 5.19
CA GLU A 165 -2.66 1.09 3.95
C GLU A 165 -2.61 2.26 2.97
N PHE A 166 -1.41 2.63 2.52
CA PHE A 166 -1.22 3.82 1.68
C PHE A 166 -1.33 3.53 0.19
N HIS A 167 -1.22 2.26 -0.21
CA HIS A 167 -1.22 1.86 -1.62
C HIS A 167 -1.84 0.47 -1.76
N CYS A 168 -3.07 0.40 -2.28
CA CYS A 168 -3.73 -0.85 -2.63
C CYS A 168 -4.68 -0.70 -3.80
N HIS A 169 -4.98 -1.82 -4.43
CA HIS A 169 -5.86 -1.96 -5.57
C HIS A 169 -7.15 -2.67 -5.13
N THR A 170 -8.26 -2.12 -5.57
CA THR A 170 -9.63 -2.51 -5.22
C THR A 170 -10.29 -3.19 -6.41
N SER A 171 -11.57 -3.52 -6.30
CA SER A 171 -12.35 -4.10 -7.41
C SER A 171 -12.43 -3.22 -8.66
N TYR A 172 -12.01 -1.95 -8.57
CA TYR A 172 -11.96 -1.03 -9.72
C TYR A 172 -10.73 -1.24 -10.61
N THR A 173 -9.63 -1.74 -10.04
CA THR A 173 -8.58 -2.46 -10.78
C THR A 173 -9.16 -3.82 -11.17
N ASN A 174 -9.35 -4.05 -12.47
CA ASN A 174 -9.96 -5.27 -13.00
C ASN A 174 -9.69 -5.35 -14.51
N ASP A 175 -8.64 -6.06 -14.91
CA ASP A 175 -8.17 -6.23 -16.29
C ASP A 175 -7.86 -7.70 -16.64
N GLN A 176 -7.15 -7.92 -17.77
CA GLN A 176 -6.82 -9.27 -18.27
C GLN A 176 -5.84 -10.06 -17.40
N VAL A 177 -5.31 -9.41 -16.37
CA VAL A 177 -4.19 -9.91 -15.61
C VAL A 177 -4.43 -9.63 -14.13
N GLU A 178 -5.08 -8.55 -13.70
CA GLU A 178 -5.37 -8.35 -12.28
C GLU A 178 -6.71 -7.79 -11.90
N PHE A 179 -7.07 -8.05 -10.64
CA PHE A 179 -8.18 -7.38 -9.97
C PHE A 179 -7.90 -7.24 -8.48
N GLY A 180 -8.55 -6.27 -7.83
CA GLY A 180 -8.51 -6.11 -6.37
C GLY A 180 -9.78 -6.54 -5.66
N ALA A 181 -9.80 -6.38 -4.34
CA ALA A 181 -10.94 -6.73 -3.50
C ALA A 181 -11.99 -5.59 -3.44
N PRO A 182 -13.28 -5.90 -3.23
CA PRO A 182 -14.33 -4.89 -3.04
C PRO A 182 -14.03 -3.89 -1.91
N LEU A 183 -14.50 -2.65 -2.05
CA LEU A 183 -14.18 -1.55 -1.12
C LEU A 183 -14.67 -1.84 0.31
N ASP A 184 -15.93 -2.25 0.46
CA ASP A 184 -16.55 -2.56 1.75
C ASP A 184 -15.87 -3.73 2.45
N ALA A 185 -15.59 -4.81 1.71
CA ALA A 185 -14.85 -5.97 2.18
C ALA A 185 -13.45 -5.56 2.67
N THR A 186 -12.71 -4.81 1.85
CA THR A 186 -11.38 -4.31 2.20
C THR A 186 -11.40 -3.49 3.48
N ALA A 187 -12.39 -2.60 3.65
CA ALA A 187 -12.55 -1.82 4.87
C ALA A 187 -12.82 -2.71 6.10
N MET A 188 -13.65 -3.75 5.97
CA MET A 188 -13.92 -4.69 7.07
C MET A 188 -12.66 -5.46 7.49
N LEU A 189 -11.87 -5.96 6.52
CA LEU A 189 -10.60 -6.63 6.79
C LEU A 189 -9.60 -5.65 7.44
N ALA A 190 -9.46 -4.45 6.90
CA ALA A 190 -8.58 -3.40 7.44
C ALA A 190 -8.92 -3.04 8.90
N LYS A 191 -10.22 -2.87 9.21
CA LYS A 191 -10.70 -2.61 10.58
C LYS A 191 -10.26 -3.71 11.55
N SER A 192 -10.33 -4.97 11.13
CA SER A 192 -9.94 -6.11 11.98
C SER A 192 -8.43 -6.19 12.28
N MET A 193 -7.59 -5.65 11.38
CA MET A 193 -6.14 -5.51 11.58
C MET A 193 -5.75 -4.37 12.54
N GLY A 194 -6.69 -3.49 12.89
CA GLY A 194 -6.43 -2.28 13.67
C GLY A 194 -6.16 -1.02 12.82
N LEU A 195 -6.46 -1.06 11.52
CA LEU A 195 -6.33 0.11 10.64
C LEU A 195 -7.57 1.01 10.73
N SER A 196 -7.35 2.30 10.41
CA SER A 196 -8.37 3.34 10.42
C SER A 196 -8.63 3.92 9.03
N PHE A 197 -7.76 3.65 8.06
CA PHE A 197 -7.98 4.05 6.68
C PHE A 197 -7.25 3.14 5.69
N TYR A 198 -7.61 3.25 4.41
CA TYR A 198 -6.73 2.86 3.30
C TYR A 198 -6.90 3.81 2.11
N CYS A 199 -5.91 3.83 1.22
CA CYS A 199 -5.97 4.54 -0.05
C CYS A 199 -6.34 3.58 -1.18
N ALA A 200 -7.51 3.77 -1.80
CA ALA A 200 -7.93 3.07 -3.01
C ALA A 200 -7.21 3.73 -4.20
N THR A 201 -6.13 3.12 -4.68
CA THR A 201 -5.25 3.69 -5.71
C THR A 201 -5.22 2.80 -6.93
N ASP A 202 -6.40 2.53 -7.48
CA ASP A 202 -6.57 1.69 -8.66
C ASP A 202 -5.83 2.23 -9.89
N HIS A 203 -5.43 1.36 -10.82
CA HIS A 203 -4.70 1.81 -11.99
C HIS A 203 -5.56 2.73 -12.86
N SER A 204 -4.99 3.85 -13.31
CA SER A 204 -5.74 4.79 -14.14
C SER A 204 -6.26 4.19 -15.45
N TYR A 205 -5.57 3.20 -16.01
CA TYR A 205 -6.05 2.56 -17.23
C TYR A 205 -7.30 1.70 -17.00
N ASP A 206 -7.47 1.10 -15.82
CA ASP A 206 -8.70 0.36 -15.48
C ASP A 206 -9.87 1.29 -15.20
N LEU A 207 -9.59 2.48 -14.67
CA LEU A 207 -10.61 3.47 -14.29
C LEU A 207 -11.25 4.15 -15.51
N ASP A 208 -10.66 4.01 -16.70
CA ASP A 208 -11.18 4.54 -17.97
C ASP A 208 -12.09 3.56 -18.74
N ASP A 209 -12.31 2.35 -18.22
CA ASP A 209 -13.14 1.32 -18.84
C ASP A 209 -14.66 1.47 -18.62
N HIS A 210 -15.42 0.73 -19.43
CA HIS A 210 -16.80 0.39 -19.13
C HIS A 210 -16.93 -0.47 -17.86
N LEU A 211 -18.05 -0.31 -17.14
CA LEU A 211 -18.35 -1.06 -15.91
C LEU A 211 -18.34 -2.58 -16.07
N ASN A 212 -18.74 -3.09 -17.23
CA ASN A 212 -18.91 -4.53 -17.49
C ASN A 212 -17.93 -5.11 -18.52
N ASP A 213 -16.99 -4.30 -19.03
CA ASP A 213 -16.08 -4.72 -20.09
C ASP A 213 -14.75 -3.96 -19.98
N PHE A 214 -13.79 -4.56 -19.28
CA PHE A 214 -12.43 -4.05 -19.09
C PHE A 214 -11.57 -4.08 -20.36
N LEU A 215 -12.12 -4.52 -21.51
CA LEU A 215 -11.44 -4.44 -22.80
C LEU A 215 -11.84 -3.19 -23.59
N LYS A 216 -12.78 -2.39 -23.06
CA LYS A 216 -13.37 -1.27 -23.75
C LYS A 216 -13.44 -0.04 -22.86
N ARG A 217 -12.75 0.99 -23.31
CA ARG A 217 -12.76 2.32 -22.72
C ARG A 217 -14.10 3.03 -22.90
N ASP A 218 -14.46 3.79 -21.87
CA ASP A 218 -15.58 4.70 -21.87
C ASP A 218 -15.08 6.14 -21.67
N PRO A 219 -15.27 7.04 -22.66
CA PRO A 219 -14.81 8.43 -22.54
C PRO A 219 -15.53 9.24 -21.45
N HIS A 220 -16.58 8.69 -20.81
CA HIS A 220 -17.27 9.32 -19.68
C HIS A 220 -16.78 8.84 -18.31
N PHE A 221 -15.80 7.94 -18.26
CA PHE A 221 -15.15 7.45 -17.03
C PHE A 221 -16.16 6.99 -15.95
N PRO A 222 -17.08 6.05 -16.26
CA PRO A 222 -18.11 5.61 -15.34
C PRO A 222 -17.53 4.87 -14.13
N LYS A 223 -16.43 4.12 -14.28
CA LYS A 223 -15.72 3.46 -13.17
C LYS A 223 -15.15 4.50 -12.20
N TRP A 224 -14.42 5.50 -12.69
CA TRP A 224 -13.94 6.62 -11.87
C TRP A 224 -15.06 7.32 -11.08
N SER A 225 -16.16 7.67 -11.77
CA SER A 225 -17.31 8.32 -11.15
C SER A 225 -17.98 7.44 -10.09
N SER A 226 -18.01 6.12 -10.32
CA SER A 226 -18.56 5.12 -9.39
C SER A 226 -17.66 4.97 -8.16
N LEU A 227 -16.35 4.86 -8.34
CA LEU A 227 -15.37 4.83 -7.25
C LEU A 227 -15.55 6.04 -6.32
N LEU A 228 -15.57 7.25 -6.87
CA LEU A 228 -15.75 8.47 -6.07
C LEU A 228 -17.09 8.47 -5.31
N SER A 229 -18.17 8.07 -5.98
CA SER A 229 -19.51 8.03 -5.37
C SER A 229 -19.62 6.99 -4.27
N GLU A 230 -19.06 5.79 -4.49
CA GLU A 230 -19.07 4.69 -3.53
C GLU A 230 -18.23 5.01 -2.30
N VAL A 231 -17.03 5.58 -2.49
CA VAL A 231 -16.17 6.05 -1.40
C VAL A 231 -16.85 7.17 -0.61
N GLN A 232 -17.50 8.12 -1.29
CA GLN A 232 -18.25 9.18 -0.62
C GLN A 232 -19.38 8.61 0.24
N ASN A 233 -20.18 7.70 -0.30
CA ASN A 233 -21.28 7.05 0.42
C ASN A 233 -20.76 6.23 1.62
N PHE A 234 -19.68 5.47 1.42
CA PHE A 234 -19.04 4.71 2.49
C PHE A 234 -18.57 5.63 3.62
N ASN A 235 -17.82 6.69 3.30
CA ASN A 235 -17.27 7.61 4.29
C ASN A 235 -18.35 8.41 5.03
N GLN A 236 -19.50 8.71 4.39
CA GLN A 236 -20.65 9.33 5.06
C GLN A 236 -21.31 8.38 6.07
N GLY A 237 -21.29 7.07 5.80
CA GLY A 237 -21.86 6.05 6.68
C GLY A 237 -20.91 5.53 7.77
N ASN A 238 -19.60 5.85 7.70
CA ASN A 238 -18.57 5.28 8.58
C ASN A 238 -17.71 6.39 9.21
N GLY A 239 -17.98 6.74 10.47
CA GLY A 239 -17.20 7.76 11.20
C GLY A 239 -15.89 7.26 11.81
N ASP A 240 -15.70 5.94 11.87
CA ASP A 240 -14.56 5.26 12.51
C ASP A 240 -13.50 4.78 11.49
N PHE A 241 -13.76 4.93 10.19
CA PHE A 241 -12.87 4.48 9.12
C PHE A 241 -13.03 5.31 7.85
N VAL A 242 -11.93 5.57 7.16
CA VAL A 242 -11.91 6.38 5.94
C VAL A 242 -11.32 5.60 4.77
N ILE A 243 -12.02 5.59 3.64
CA ILE A 243 -11.42 5.24 2.36
C ILE A 243 -10.96 6.53 1.69
N VAL A 244 -9.68 6.62 1.32
CA VAL A 244 -9.14 7.73 0.55
C VAL A 244 -9.25 7.36 -0.93
N PRO A 245 -10.07 8.08 -1.73
CA PRO A 245 -10.15 7.80 -3.15
C PRO A 245 -8.88 8.29 -3.85
N GLY A 246 -8.42 7.57 -4.86
CA GLY A 246 -7.25 7.94 -5.64
C GLY A 246 -7.08 7.06 -6.87
N GLU A 247 -5.95 7.25 -7.54
CA GLU A 247 -5.53 6.44 -8.69
C GLU A 247 -4.00 6.31 -8.71
N GLU A 248 -3.50 5.21 -9.26
CA GLU A 248 -2.10 5.02 -9.62
C GLU A 248 -1.92 5.27 -11.14
N VAL A 249 -1.37 6.44 -11.47
CA VAL A 249 -1.18 6.86 -12.86
C VAL A 249 0.15 6.36 -13.40
N SER A 250 0.12 5.73 -14.56
CA SER A 250 1.32 5.45 -15.35
C SER A 250 1.81 6.70 -16.06
N ALA A 251 2.78 7.36 -15.42
CA ALA A 251 3.32 8.67 -15.79
C ALA A 251 4.67 8.57 -16.51
N GLY A 252 4.92 9.52 -17.41
CA GLY A 252 6.19 9.63 -18.12
C GLY A 252 7.26 10.32 -17.28
N ASN A 253 8.32 9.58 -16.96
CA ASN A 253 9.52 10.14 -16.32
C ASN A 253 10.39 10.96 -17.30
N SER A 254 11.49 11.53 -16.82
CA SER A 254 12.41 12.38 -17.60
C SER A 254 13.08 11.67 -18.79
N LYS A 255 13.00 10.33 -18.83
CA LYS A 255 13.49 9.48 -19.92
C LYS A 255 12.38 8.99 -20.85
N GLY A 256 11.15 9.48 -20.68
CA GLY A 256 9.98 9.06 -21.47
C GLY A 256 9.55 7.62 -21.22
N ARG A 257 9.84 7.08 -20.02
CA ARG A 257 9.43 5.74 -19.58
C ARG A 257 8.32 5.82 -18.55
N ASN A 258 7.48 4.79 -18.49
CA ASN A 258 6.38 4.72 -17.53
C ASN A 258 6.92 4.49 -16.12
N VAL A 259 6.48 5.32 -15.19
CA VAL A 259 6.66 5.16 -13.74
C VAL A 259 5.32 5.42 -13.08
N HIS A 260 5.12 4.88 -11.90
CA HIS A 260 3.85 5.01 -11.21
C HIS A 260 3.81 6.19 -10.24
N LEU A 261 2.71 6.93 -10.29
CA LEU A 261 2.45 8.11 -9.49
C LEU A 261 1.09 7.96 -8.80
N LEU A 262 1.09 7.96 -7.47
CA LEU A 262 -0.15 7.98 -6.69
C LEU A 262 -0.72 9.38 -6.67
N ILE A 263 -2.01 9.49 -6.98
CA ILE A 263 -2.79 10.71 -6.85
C ILE A 263 -3.97 10.42 -5.94
N LEU A 264 -4.00 11.08 -4.78
CA LEU A 264 -5.07 10.93 -3.80
C LEU A 264 -6.00 12.14 -3.85
N ASN A 265 -7.29 11.88 -3.75
CA ASN A 265 -8.37 12.86 -3.63
C ASN A 265 -8.34 13.94 -4.72
N HIS A 266 -8.18 13.52 -5.98
CA HIS A 266 -8.42 14.38 -7.13
C HIS A 266 -9.85 14.16 -7.63
N SER A 267 -10.52 15.22 -8.08
CA SER A 267 -11.92 15.12 -8.54
C SER A 267 -12.03 14.70 -10.01
N GLN A 268 -10.96 14.85 -10.78
CA GLN A 268 -10.92 14.54 -12.19
C GLN A 268 -10.06 13.31 -12.42
N PHE A 269 -10.45 12.48 -13.37
CA PHE A 269 -9.65 11.35 -13.83
C PHE A 269 -8.39 11.82 -14.56
N VAL A 270 -7.24 11.21 -14.29
CA VAL A 270 -5.99 11.46 -15.01
C VAL A 270 -5.61 10.25 -15.87
N PRO A 271 -5.55 10.40 -17.21
CA PRO A 271 -5.21 9.28 -18.08
C PRO A 271 -3.74 8.86 -17.94
N GLY A 272 -3.51 7.56 -17.77
CA GLY A 272 -2.19 6.95 -17.69
C GLY A 272 -2.23 5.51 -18.17
N ASP A 273 -2.20 5.31 -19.49
CA ASP A 273 -2.37 3.99 -20.14
C ASP A 273 -1.09 3.41 -20.74
N GLY A 274 0.06 4.00 -20.41
CA GLY A 274 1.33 3.70 -21.07
C GLY A 274 1.84 2.27 -20.83
N ASP A 275 1.42 1.61 -19.76
CA ASP A 275 1.85 0.24 -19.42
C ASP A 275 0.71 -0.73 -19.08
N GLY A 276 -0.55 -0.33 -19.22
CA GLY A 276 -1.72 -1.20 -19.07
C GLY A 276 -1.92 -2.22 -20.21
N ALA A 277 -1.01 -2.24 -21.20
CA ALA A 277 -0.97 -3.21 -22.31
C ALA A 277 -2.24 -3.34 -23.19
N GLU A 278 -3.29 -2.56 -22.96
CA GLU A 278 -4.53 -2.55 -23.76
C GLU A 278 -4.30 -2.18 -25.23
N LYS A 279 -3.36 -1.26 -25.49
CA LYS A 279 -3.03 -0.77 -26.83
C LYS A 279 -1.71 -1.36 -27.28
N TRP A 280 -1.79 -2.41 -28.09
CA TRP A 280 -0.65 -3.07 -28.72
C TRP A 280 0.35 -2.07 -29.31
N PHE A 281 1.62 -2.23 -28.91
CA PHE A 281 2.77 -1.44 -29.35
C PHE A 281 2.71 0.07 -29.01
N ARG A 282 1.69 0.53 -28.27
CA ARG A 282 1.58 1.92 -27.79
C ARG A 282 1.85 1.98 -26.29
N THR A 283 3.07 1.68 -25.93
CA THR A 283 3.50 1.59 -24.53
C THR A 283 4.19 2.85 -24.01
N LYS A 284 4.01 3.98 -24.71
CA LYS A 284 4.59 5.26 -24.27
C LYS A 284 3.64 5.94 -23.28
N PRO A 285 4.17 6.67 -22.29
CA PRO A 285 3.35 7.41 -21.35
C PRO A 285 2.43 8.39 -22.07
N THR A 286 1.16 8.44 -21.65
CA THR A 286 0.15 9.40 -22.14
C THR A 286 0.51 10.83 -21.73
N LEU A 287 0.98 10.98 -20.49
CA LEU A 287 1.33 12.24 -19.85
C LEU A 287 2.64 12.09 -19.11
N THR A 288 3.45 13.15 -19.09
CA THR A 288 4.62 13.23 -18.21
C THR A 288 4.20 13.58 -16.78
N ILE A 289 5.06 13.26 -15.81
CA ILE A 289 4.88 13.65 -14.40
C ILE A 289 4.59 15.16 -14.29
N ASN A 290 5.32 16.01 -15.02
CA ASN A 290 5.10 17.46 -14.99
C ASN A 290 3.72 17.85 -15.50
N GLN A 291 3.26 17.27 -16.61
CA GLN A 291 1.94 17.56 -17.16
C GLN A 291 0.81 17.12 -16.23
N ILE A 292 1.02 16.02 -15.48
CA ILE A 292 0.08 15.57 -14.46
C ILE A 292 0.07 16.58 -13.31
N LEU A 293 1.22 16.89 -12.71
CA LEU A 293 1.32 17.81 -11.58
C LEU A 293 0.73 19.19 -11.88
N ASP A 294 0.86 19.68 -13.12
CA ASP A 294 0.28 20.97 -13.55
C ASP A 294 -1.26 20.97 -13.60
N ARG A 295 -1.92 19.79 -13.58
CA ARG A 295 -3.39 19.65 -13.64
C ARG A 295 -4.05 19.47 -12.29
N LEU A 296 -3.28 19.22 -11.24
CA LEU A 296 -3.84 18.80 -9.96
C LEU A 296 -4.50 19.95 -9.21
N GLY A 297 -5.63 19.62 -8.59
CA GLY A 297 -6.33 20.52 -7.68
C GLY A 297 -5.54 20.70 -6.37
N LYS A 298 -5.84 21.78 -5.64
CA LYS A 298 -5.16 22.09 -4.37
C LYS A 298 -5.37 21.02 -3.29
N GLU A 299 -6.46 20.27 -3.36
CA GLU A 299 -6.82 19.23 -2.40
C GLU A 299 -6.22 17.86 -2.75
N ALA A 300 -5.64 17.71 -3.94
CA ALA A 300 -4.97 16.48 -4.31
C ALA A 300 -3.63 16.36 -3.55
N VAL A 301 -3.25 15.11 -3.30
CA VAL A 301 -1.97 14.74 -2.69
C VAL A 301 -1.26 13.76 -3.61
N THR A 302 0.05 13.92 -3.80
CA THR A 302 0.82 13.10 -4.75
C THR A 302 2.06 12.48 -4.17
N TYR A 303 2.25 11.19 -4.47
CA TYR A 303 3.40 10.43 -4.03
C TYR A 303 3.97 9.64 -5.19
N ALA A 304 5.29 9.66 -5.34
CA ALA A 304 5.96 8.72 -6.23
C ALA A 304 5.74 7.30 -5.69
N ALA A 305 5.06 6.43 -6.44
CA ALA A 305 4.85 5.05 -6.06
C ALA A 305 6.19 4.31 -6.19
N HIS A 306 6.55 3.56 -5.14
CA HIS A 306 7.73 2.67 -5.07
C HIS A 306 8.93 3.10 -5.94
N PRO A 307 9.46 4.34 -5.77
CA PRO A 307 10.28 5.00 -6.78
C PRO A 307 11.65 4.34 -7.01
N CYS A 308 12.08 3.53 -6.04
CA CYS A 308 13.34 2.84 -6.06
C CYS A 308 13.24 1.37 -6.48
N ASP A 309 12.03 0.83 -6.64
CA ASP A 309 11.86 -0.53 -7.13
C ASP A 309 12.23 -0.58 -8.61
N SER A 310 12.93 -1.65 -8.98
CA SER A 310 13.43 -1.81 -10.35
C SER A 310 12.46 -2.70 -11.11
N PRO A 311 11.89 -2.24 -12.23
CA PRO A 311 10.99 -3.08 -12.99
C PRO A 311 11.74 -4.30 -13.51
N PRO A 312 11.09 -5.47 -13.57
CA PRO A 312 11.64 -6.63 -14.25
C PRO A 312 12.10 -6.30 -15.67
N PHE A 313 13.17 -6.95 -16.13
CA PHE A 313 13.81 -6.65 -17.43
C PHE A 313 12.83 -6.68 -18.61
N LEU A 314 11.90 -7.64 -18.62
CA LEU A 314 10.90 -7.76 -19.68
C LEU A 314 9.92 -6.58 -19.69
N GLN A 315 9.45 -6.15 -18.51
CA GLN A 315 8.57 -4.98 -18.42
C GLN A 315 9.30 -3.70 -18.86
N TRP A 316 10.55 -3.55 -18.42
CA TRP A 316 11.41 -2.47 -18.87
C TRP A 316 11.48 -2.46 -20.40
N LEU A 317 11.76 -3.60 -21.03
CA LEU A 317 11.93 -3.71 -22.48
C LEU A 317 10.61 -3.49 -23.27
N LEU A 318 9.49 -4.03 -22.80
CA LEU A 318 8.31 -4.25 -23.65
C LEU A 318 7.18 -3.26 -23.41
N ILE A 319 6.92 -2.91 -22.15
CA ILE A 319 5.92 -1.91 -21.75
C ILE A 319 6.56 -0.60 -21.30
N HIS A 320 7.83 -0.39 -21.68
CA HIS A 320 8.59 0.83 -21.42
C HIS A 320 8.60 1.25 -19.94
N ARG A 321 8.46 0.30 -19.01
CA ARG A 321 8.61 0.58 -17.58
C ARG A 321 9.97 1.19 -17.28
N GLY A 322 9.99 2.12 -16.36
CA GLY A 322 11.15 2.90 -15.96
C GLY A 322 11.36 2.87 -14.46
N LYS A 323 12.34 3.67 -14.03
CA LYS A 323 12.59 3.98 -12.62
C LYS A 323 12.51 5.48 -12.46
N TRP A 324 12.04 5.95 -11.32
CA TRP A 324 12.09 7.36 -10.99
C TRP A 324 13.56 7.84 -10.98
N SER A 325 13.79 9.03 -11.50
CA SER A 325 15.10 9.69 -11.47
C SER A 325 15.09 10.89 -10.53
N ARG A 326 16.29 11.39 -10.20
CA ARG A 326 16.43 12.60 -9.38
C ARG A 326 15.79 13.85 -10.03
N GLN A 327 15.64 13.86 -11.35
CA GLN A 327 14.98 14.97 -12.05
C GLN A 327 13.46 14.91 -11.88
N ASP A 328 12.89 13.72 -11.75
CA ASP A 328 11.46 13.51 -11.62
C ASP A 328 10.92 13.96 -10.26
N VAL A 329 11.71 13.74 -9.20
CA VAL A 329 11.37 14.14 -7.82
C VAL A 329 11.76 15.60 -7.50
N SER A 330 11.97 16.43 -8.53
CA SER A 330 12.48 17.79 -8.37
C SER A 330 11.38 18.86 -8.29
N ARG A 331 10.14 18.52 -8.63
CA ARG A 331 9.00 19.43 -8.58
C ARG A 331 8.49 19.61 -7.14
N PRO A 332 8.16 20.83 -6.70
CA PRO A 332 7.63 21.09 -5.36
C PRO A 332 6.19 20.60 -5.16
N GLU A 333 5.44 20.34 -6.23
CA GLU A 333 4.07 19.82 -6.17
C GLU A 333 4.01 18.32 -5.87
N LEU A 334 5.15 17.61 -5.94
CA LEU A 334 5.25 16.23 -5.47
C LEU A 334 5.39 16.23 -3.96
N ASP A 335 4.36 15.75 -3.25
CA ASP A 335 4.29 15.82 -1.79
C ASP A 335 5.21 14.78 -1.12
N GLY A 336 5.36 13.58 -1.70
CA GLY A 336 6.20 12.56 -1.09
C GLY A 336 6.61 11.37 -1.95
N LEU A 337 7.21 10.39 -1.28
CA LEU A 337 7.73 9.14 -1.84
C LEU A 337 7.20 7.95 -1.03
N GLN A 338 6.61 6.96 -1.71
CA GLN A 338 6.33 5.66 -1.09
C GLN A 338 7.64 4.85 -1.03
N ILE A 339 8.46 5.10 -0.01
CA ILE A 339 9.80 4.48 0.06
C ILE A 339 9.75 3.01 0.49
N TRP A 340 8.65 2.55 1.08
CA TRP A 340 8.50 1.18 1.57
C TRP A 340 7.26 0.53 0.95
N ASN A 341 7.50 -0.39 0.02
CA ASN A 341 6.47 -1.17 -0.67
C ASN A 341 6.62 -2.66 -0.36
N GLY A 342 6.48 -3.05 0.91
CA GLY A 342 6.61 -4.46 1.32
C GLY A 342 8.00 -5.11 1.22
N THR A 343 9.02 -4.47 0.61
CA THR A 343 10.37 -5.04 0.44
C THR A 343 11.48 -4.22 1.11
N GLU A 344 12.50 -4.92 1.63
CA GLU A 344 13.67 -4.31 2.28
C GLU A 344 14.55 -3.54 1.28
N LYS A 345 14.72 -4.08 0.06
CA LYS A 345 15.56 -3.46 -0.97
C LYS A 345 15.00 -2.11 -1.40
N GLY A 346 13.70 -2.03 -1.65
CA GLY A 346 13.00 -0.80 -1.97
C GLY A 346 13.15 0.23 -0.85
N LEU A 347 12.95 -0.18 0.40
CA LEU A 347 13.13 0.64 1.61
C LEU A 347 14.53 1.27 1.68
N GLU A 348 15.59 0.47 1.56
CA GLU A 348 16.95 0.97 1.72
C GLU A 348 17.37 1.95 0.61
N GLU A 349 16.98 1.69 -0.63
CA GLU A 349 17.23 2.62 -1.74
C GLU A 349 16.35 3.88 -1.64
N GLY A 350 15.08 3.73 -1.25
CA GLY A 350 14.12 4.82 -1.03
C GLY A 350 14.56 5.76 0.07
N LYS A 351 15.01 5.23 1.21
CA LYS A 351 15.55 6.00 2.34
C LYS A 351 16.77 6.82 1.93
N LYS A 352 17.69 6.25 1.16
CA LYS A 352 18.87 6.97 0.63
C LYS A 352 18.48 8.12 -0.29
N LEU A 353 17.52 7.91 -1.19
CA LEU A 353 16.99 8.97 -2.05
C LEU A 353 16.33 10.08 -1.21
N TRP A 354 15.49 9.69 -0.26
CA TRP A 354 14.77 10.62 0.62
C TRP A 354 15.72 11.50 1.44
N VAL A 355 16.68 10.91 2.17
CA VAL A 355 17.68 11.65 2.95
C VAL A 355 18.47 12.60 2.05
N HIS A 356 18.83 12.17 0.83
CA HIS A 356 19.49 13.05 -0.13
C HIS A 356 18.64 14.29 -0.49
N LEU A 357 17.33 14.13 -0.68
CA LEU A 357 16.42 15.25 -0.96
C LEU A 357 16.22 16.16 0.27
N LEU A 358 16.13 15.58 1.47
CA LEU A 358 16.04 16.35 2.71
C LEU A 358 17.27 17.24 2.91
N LEU A 359 18.48 16.70 2.69
CA LEU A 359 19.74 17.44 2.80
C LEU A 359 19.91 18.53 1.72
N GLN A 360 19.18 18.44 0.61
CA GLN A 360 19.05 19.54 -0.36
C GLN A 360 18.08 20.64 0.10
N GLY A 361 17.47 20.48 1.28
CA GLY A 361 16.48 21.40 1.82
C GLY A 361 15.07 21.20 1.25
N ARG A 362 14.77 20.07 0.59
CA ARG A 362 13.41 19.77 0.17
C ARG A 362 12.54 19.34 1.35
N ARG A 363 11.24 19.61 1.28
CA ARG A 363 10.23 19.04 2.18
C ARG A 363 9.55 17.89 1.45
N MET A 364 10.26 16.76 1.41
CA MET A 364 9.77 15.55 0.76
C MET A 364 9.39 14.56 1.86
N PHE A 365 8.14 14.09 1.84
CA PHE A 365 7.64 13.19 2.88
C PHE A 365 7.72 11.73 2.45
N ILE A 366 7.64 10.83 3.42
CA ILE A 366 7.61 9.38 3.18
C ILE A 366 6.23 8.79 3.50
N SER A 367 5.87 7.77 2.73
CA SER A 367 4.78 6.84 3.02
C SER A 367 5.24 5.39 2.86
N GLY A 368 4.48 4.49 3.48
CA GLY A 368 4.63 3.05 3.42
C GLY A 368 3.30 2.41 3.06
N GLY A 369 3.33 1.48 2.12
CA GLY A 369 2.17 0.73 1.66
C GLY A 369 2.61 -0.61 1.07
N ASN A 370 1.69 -1.35 0.47
CA ASN A 370 1.99 -2.72 0.05
C ASN A 370 1.70 -3.04 -1.41
N ASP A 371 1.03 -2.14 -2.15
CA ASP A 371 0.65 -2.39 -3.55
C ASP A 371 -0.19 -3.69 -3.66
N ALA A 372 -1.09 -3.82 -2.68
CA ALA A 372 -1.84 -5.05 -2.44
C ALA A 372 -3.08 -5.11 -3.34
N HIS A 373 -3.24 -6.23 -4.03
CA HIS A 373 -4.36 -6.49 -4.95
C HIS A 373 -5.35 -7.46 -4.30
N GLY A 374 -5.82 -7.14 -3.09
CA GLY A 374 -6.59 -8.07 -2.26
C GLY A 374 -5.74 -9.18 -1.61
N ASN A 375 -4.42 -8.97 -1.49
CA ASN A 375 -3.49 -9.90 -0.84
C ASN A 375 -3.52 -9.70 0.69
N PHE A 376 -4.39 -10.39 1.43
CA PHE A 376 -4.52 -10.14 2.88
C PHE A 376 -3.61 -11.03 3.74
N SER A 377 -3.73 -12.36 3.65
CA SER A 377 -2.84 -13.34 4.30
C SER A 377 -1.81 -13.94 3.34
N ARG A 378 -2.16 -13.98 2.05
CA ARG A 378 -1.33 -14.58 1.01
C ARG A 378 -1.35 -13.72 -0.24
N PHE A 379 -0.15 -13.48 -0.77
CA PHE A 379 0.00 -12.95 -2.12
C PHE A 379 -0.21 -14.08 -3.12
N ARG A 380 -1.08 -13.88 -4.12
CA ARG A 380 -1.30 -14.81 -5.23
C ARG A 380 -1.37 -14.03 -6.54
N GLN A 381 -0.38 -14.17 -7.40
CA GLN A 381 -0.39 -13.47 -8.70
C GLN A 381 0.18 -14.32 -9.83
N ILE A 382 -0.02 -13.93 -11.09
CA ILE A 382 0.58 -14.62 -12.23
C ILE A 382 2.11 -14.55 -12.12
N GLY A 383 2.73 -15.72 -12.20
CA GLY A 383 4.18 -15.86 -12.27
C GLY A 383 4.70 -15.72 -13.69
N LEU A 384 4.82 -16.86 -14.37
CA LEU A 384 5.02 -16.91 -15.81
C LEU A 384 3.63 -16.88 -16.46
N PRO A 385 3.29 -15.86 -17.26
CA PRO A 385 1.99 -15.71 -17.89
C PRO A 385 1.53 -16.99 -18.57
N PHE A 386 0.27 -17.37 -18.34
CA PHE A 386 -0.36 -18.60 -18.81
C PHE A 386 0.17 -19.92 -18.26
N PHE A 387 1.27 -19.93 -17.52
CA PHE A 387 1.93 -21.18 -17.11
C PHE A 387 1.95 -21.41 -15.60
N THR A 388 2.23 -20.38 -14.80
CA THR A 388 2.43 -20.55 -13.35
C THR A 388 1.81 -19.41 -12.53
N MET A 389 1.42 -19.75 -11.31
CA MET A 389 1.11 -18.81 -10.24
C MET A 389 2.35 -18.60 -9.35
N ARG A 390 2.41 -17.45 -8.68
CA ARG A 390 3.38 -17.14 -7.63
C ARG A 390 2.63 -16.93 -6.32
N GLU A 391 3.19 -17.49 -5.25
CA GLU A 391 2.73 -17.27 -3.88
C GLU A 391 3.90 -16.78 -3.02
N ASN A 392 3.61 -15.83 -2.12
CA ASN A 392 4.53 -15.39 -1.07
C ASN A 392 3.77 -14.63 0.04
N HIS A 393 4.51 -14.09 1.01
CA HIS A 393 3.98 -13.30 2.13
C HIS A 393 4.55 -11.86 2.17
N THR A 394 4.99 -11.36 1.01
CA THR A 394 5.34 -9.95 0.79
C THR A 394 4.16 -9.24 0.13
N HIS A 395 4.12 -7.90 0.17
CA HIS A 395 3.02 -7.11 -0.42
C HIS A 395 1.63 -7.45 0.16
N LEU A 396 1.60 -7.90 1.42
CA LEU A 396 0.34 -8.15 2.12
C LEU A 396 -0.26 -6.84 2.61
N PHE A 397 -1.55 -6.65 2.35
CA PHE A 397 -2.32 -5.49 2.76
C PHE A 397 -2.13 -5.21 4.26
N GLY A 398 -1.78 -3.98 4.60
CA GLY A 398 -1.61 -3.54 5.99
C GLY A 398 -0.35 -4.05 6.70
N LYS A 399 0.57 -4.75 6.01
CA LYS A 399 1.81 -5.24 6.61
C LYS A 399 2.76 -4.08 6.91
N VAL A 400 3.10 -3.31 5.87
CA VAL A 400 3.69 -1.97 6.00
C VAL A 400 2.56 -0.95 6.09
N ARG A 401 2.66 0.00 7.02
CA ARG A 401 1.61 0.97 7.32
C ARG A 401 2.15 2.37 7.31
N THR A 402 1.29 3.32 6.93
CA THR A 402 1.50 4.74 7.20
C THR A 402 0.66 5.14 8.41
N GLY A 403 1.31 5.60 9.48
CA GLY A 403 0.66 6.19 10.64
C GLY A 403 0.54 7.70 10.44
N VAL A 404 -0.62 8.28 10.71
CA VAL A 404 -0.90 9.70 10.49
C VAL A 404 -1.44 10.35 11.76
N TYR A 405 -0.89 11.50 12.13
CA TYR A 405 -1.30 12.26 13.31
C TYR A 405 -2.40 13.28 12.97
N LEU A 406 -3.55 13.15 13.63
CA LEU A 406 -4.73 13.98 13.38
C LEU A 406 -5.13 14.77 14.63
N LYS A 407 -5.12 16.11 14.55
CA LYS A 407 -5.47 16.97 15.70
C LYS A 407 -6.98 16.96 16.03
N ASN A 408 -7.82 16.77 15.01
CA ASN A 408 -9.27 16.99 15.09
C ASN A 408 -10.06 15.71 14.80
N GLY A 409 -9.49 14.55 15.13
CA GLY A 409 -10.11 13.25 14.83
C GLY A 409 -10.05 12.83 13.36
N LEU A 410 -10.58 11.64 13.08
CA LEU A 410 -10.55 11.01 11.77
C LEU A 410 -11.60 11.60 10.83
N SER A 411 -11.15 12.08 9.67
CA SER A 411 -11.99 12.42 8.52
C SER A 411 -11.12 12.45 7.27
N LEU A 412 -11.71 12.31 6.08
CA LEU A 412 -10.98 12.39 4.82
C LEU A 412 -10.16 13.70 4.70
N HIS A 413 -10.77 14.83 5.04
CA HIS A 413 -10.09 16.12 4.99
C HIS A 413 -8.91 16.21 5.97
N ALA A 414 -9.11 15.81 7.24
CA ALA A 414 -8.04 15.85 8.24
C ALA A 414 -6.87 14.91 7.87
N LEU A 415 -7.20 13.74 7.31
CA LEU A 415 -6.24 12.75 6.85
C LEU A 415 -5.38 13.29 5.70
N LEU A 416 -6.03 13.84 4.66
CA LEU A 416 -5.32 14.42 3.51
C LEU A 416 -4.47 15.63 3.91
N ASP A 417 -4.98 16.52 4.77
CA ASP A 417 -4.20 17.64 5.32
C ASP A 417 -2.96 17.13 6.06
N ALA A 418 -3.10 16.08 6.87
CA ALA A 418 -1.99 15.51 7.60
C ALA A 418 -0.96 14.83 6.70
N ILE A 419 -1.39 14.05 5.71
CA ILE A 419 -0.52 13.41 4.73
C ILE A 419 0.23 14.47 3.94
N LYS A 420 -0.47 15.49 3.43
CA LYS A 420 0.10 16.59 2.64
C LYS A 420 1.18 17.37 3.39
N HIS A 421 1.02 17.51 4.70
CA HIS A 421 2.01 18.17 5.57
C HIS A 421 2.99 17.19 6.24
N GLY A 422 2.95 15.91 5.87
CA GLY A 422 3.86 14.87 6.36
C GLY A 422 3.80 14.63 7.86
N ARG A 423 2.63 14.83 8.48
CA ARG A 423 2.36 14.46 9.88
C ARG A 423 2.22 12.95 10.00
N ALA A 424 3.25 12.23 9.60
CA ALA A 424 3.19 10.79 9.36
C ALA A 424 4.49 10.06 9.75
N VAL A 425 4.33 8.77 10.05
CA VAL A 425 5.40 7.78 10.24
C VAL A 425 5.10 6.57 9.33
N ILE A 426 6.11 5.76 9.03
CA ILE A 426 5.93 4.49 8.34
C ILE A 426 6.47 3.36 9.19
N THR A 427 5.80 2.22 9.24
CA THR A 427 6.17 1.10 10.12
C THR A 427 5.62 -0.25 9.66
N ASP A 428 6.32 -1.34 9.96
CA ASP A 428 5.82 -2.73 9.86
C ASP A 428 5.63 -3.39 11.23
N GLY A 429 5.76 -2.64 12.33
CA GLY A 429 5.57 -3.14 13.70
C GLY A 429 5.62 -2.06 14.77
N PRO A 430 6.82 -1.68 15.24
CA PRO A 430 7.01 -0.76 16.36
C PRO A 430 6.56 0.65 15.99
N PHE A 431 6.51 1.53 16.98
CA PHE A 431 6.05 2.90 16.79
C PHE A 431 6.90 3.88 17.59
N VAL A 432 7.26 5.00 16.96
CA VAL A 432 7.90 6.12 17.64
C VAL A 432 7.18 7.43 17.31
N ASP A 433 6.76 8.15 18.35
CA ASP A 433 6.25 9.51 18.24
C ASP A 433 7.34 10.51 18.65
N LEU A 434 7.83 11.29 17.68
CA LEU A 434 8.86 12.29 17.89
C LEU A 434 8.24 13.68 18.05
N CYS A 435 8.60 14.35 19.14
CA CYS A 435 8.18 15.71 19.46
C CYS A 435 9.36 16.62 19.75
N LEU A 436 9.25 17.88 19.33
CA LEU A 436 10.13 18.96 19.79
C LEU A 436 9.30 20.05 20.47
N THR A 437 9.81 20.58 21.58
CA THR A 437 9.25 21.75 22.27
C THR A 437 10.32 22.83 22.38
N ASN A 438 10.01 24.07 22.02
CA ASN A 438 10.97 25.18 22.14
C ASN A 438 10.85 25.92 23.47
N GLU A 439 11.73 26.90 23.67
CA GLU A 439 11.75 27.78 24.84
C GLU A 439 10.44 28.57 25.09
N ASN A 440 9.57 28.69 24.08
CA ASN A 440 8.26 29.34 24.19
C ASN A 440 7.12 28.32 24.41
N SER A 441 7.45 27.10 24.82
CA SER A 441 6.50 26.00 25.05
C SER A 441 5.68 25.59 23.81
N ARG A 442 6.12 25.96 22.60
CA ARG A 442 5.49 25.49 21.36
C ARG A 442 5.95 24.07 21.08
N LYS A 443 5.01 23.13 21.09
CA LYS A 443 5.22 21.72 20.71
C LYS A 443 4.94 21.50 19.23
N THR A 444 5.79 20.72 18.56
CA THR A 444 5.64 20.32 17.16
C THR A 444 6.00 18.85 16.96
N ARG A 445 5.45 18.23 15.93
CA ARG A 445 5.67 16.81 15.58
C ARG A 445 6.27 16.65 14.18
N ALA A 446 6.48 15.40 13.77
CA ALA A 446 6.85 15.03 12.40
C ALA A 446 6.00 15.81 11.37
N GLY A 447 6.64 16.30 10.30
CA GLY A 447 5.98 17.11 9.27
C GLY A 447 6.00 18.62 9.54
N GLU A 448 6.15 19.04 10.80
CA GLU A 448 6.05 20.44 11.18
C GLU A 448 7.43 21.13 11.30
N ALA A 449 7.39 22.46 11.46
CA ALA A 449 8.59 23.29 11.64
C ALA A 449 8.56 24.06 12.98
N ILE A 450 9.71 24.06 13.65
CA ILE A 450 9.95 24.74 14.92
C ILE A 450 11.14 25.69 14.84
N PHE A 451 11.05 26.80 15.57
CA PHE A 451 12.11 27.79 15.71
C PHE A 451 12.45 27.93 17.17
N GLY A 452 13.74 27.97 17.48
CA GLY A 452 14.22 28.08 18.85
C GLY A 452 15.71 27.84 18.94
N ARG A 453 16.31 28.32 20.04
CA ARG A 453 17.73 28.08 20.36
C ARG A 453 17.93 26.88 21.28
N THR A 454 16.91 26.55 22.06
CA THR A 454 16.89 25.40 22.96
C THR A 454 15.64 24.60 22.68
N LEU A 455 15.80 23.31 22.38
CA LEU A 455 14.69 22.43 22.09
C LEU A 455 14.71 21.24 23.04
N GLN A 456 13.56 20.91 23.62
CA GLN A 456 13.34 19.66 24.31
C GLN A 456 12.84 18.63 23.30
N LEU A 457 13.61 17.58 23.09
CA LEU A 457 13.23 16.41 22.30
C LEU A 457 12.57 15.39 23.22
N ASN A 458 11.41 14.88 22.80
CA ASN A 458 10.75 13.74 23.42
C ASN A 458 10.46 12.69 22.35
N ALA A 459 10.83 11.43 22.57
CA ALA A 459 10.54 10.32 21.67
C ALA A 459 9.84 9.20 22.44
N GLU A 460 8.57 8.96 22.12
CA GLU A 460 7.77 7.90 22.74
C GLU A 460 7.78 6.64 21.89
N CYS A 461 8.40 5.59 22.40
CA CYS A 461 8.54 4.32 21.72
C CYS A 461 7.56 3.29 22.27
N ARG A 462 6.88 2.59 21.37
CA ARG A 462 5.95 1.50 21.66
C ARG A 462 6.25 0.30 20.76
N SER A 463 6.12 -0.90 21.29
CA SER A 463 6.09 -2.17 20.58
C SER A 463 5.09 -3.11 21.28
N SER A 464 5.01 -4.35 20.86
CA SER A 464 4.17 -5.39 21.46
C SER A 464 4.88 -6.75 21.39
N PRO A 465 4.39 -7.78 22.11
CA PRO A 465 4.91 -9.15 21.96
C PRO A 465 4.93 -9.66 20.51
N GLU A 466 3.99 -9.21 19.68
CA GLU A 466 3.95 -9.55 18.25
C GLU A 466 5.13 -8.98 17.45
N PHE A 467 5.47 -7.72 17.68
CA PHE A 467 6.56 -7.03 16.97
C PHE A 467 7.90 -7.09 17.72
N GLY A 468 7.89 -7.71 18.90
CA GLY A 468 9.06 -8.03 19.70
C GLY A 468 9.63 -6.86 20.48
N LYS A 469 10.77 -7.12 21.12
CA LYS A 469 11.38 -6.20 22.08
C LYS A 469 12.06 -5.05 21.37
N LEU A 470 12.01 -3.85 21.94
CA LEU A 470 12.76 -2.69 21.47
C LEU A 470 14.27 -3.00 21.47
N LYS A 471 14.95 -2.67 20.36
CA LYS A 471 16.38 -2.95 20.15
C LYS A 471 17.21 -1.70 19.93
N GLN A 472 16.68 -0.73 19.18
CA GLN A 472 17.41 0.50 18.90
C GLN A 472 16.47 1.65 18.57
N LEU A 473 16.66 2.79 19.22
CA LEU A 473 16.12 4.09 18.81
C LEU A 473 17.30 4.94 18.34
N ALA A 474 17.30 5.33 17.07
CA ALA A 474 18.29 6.23 16.49
C ALA A 474 17.65 7.57 16.15
N ILE A 475 18.21 8.67 16.68
CA ILE A 475 17.78 10.03 16.42
C ILE A 475 18.80 10.67 15.48
N TYR A 476 18.35 11.11 14.32
CA TYR A 476 19.20 11.71 13.29
C TYR A 476 19.01 13.22 13.24
N CYS A 477 20.11 13.94 13.05
CA CYS A 477 20.12 15.37 12.74
C CYS A 477 20.70 15.59 11.34
N GLY A 478 19.94 16.24 10.47
CA GLY A 478 20.40 16.69 9.16
C GLY A 478 20.80 18.16 9.18
N ASP A 479 22.10 18.46 9.05
CA ASP A 479 22.60 19.83 8.89
C ASP A 479 22.40 20.26 7.42
N LEU A 480 21.45 21.19 7.18
CA LEU A 480 21.12 21.66 5.84
C LEU A 480 22.17 22.60 5.24
N VAL A 481 23.06 23.15 6.08
CA VAL A 481 24.17 24.01 5.64
C VAL A 481 25.32 23.11 5.15
N ARG A 482 25.69 22.10 5.95
CA ARG A 482 26.75 21.14 5.59
C ARG A 482 26.27 20.06 4.61
N ARG A 483 24.95 19.92 4.43
CA ARG A 483 24.31 18.85 3.64
C ARG A 483 24.75 17.46 4.09
N GLN A 484 24.80 17.27 5.40
CA GLN A 484 25.19 16.01 6.02
C GLN A 484 24.18 15.62 7.10
N GLU A 485 23.79 14.35 7.09
CA GLU A 485 23.06 13.73 8.19
C GLU A 485 24.02 12.95 9.08
N TYR A 486 23.82 13.03 10.39
CA TYR A 486 24.55 12.24 11.37
C TYR A 486 23.60 11.73 12.44
N CYS A 487 23.93 10.57 13.03
CA CYS A 487 23.24 10.05 14.19
C CYS A 487 23.59 10.96 15.39
N PHE A 488 22.59 11.70 15.87
CA PHE A 488 22.72 12.58 17.03
C PHE A 488 22.69 11.78 18.33
N ASP A 489 21.86 10.73 18.37
CA ASP A 489 21.78 9.83 19.50
C ASP A 489 21.35 8.42 19.10
N SER A 490 21.80 7.43 19.85
CA SER A 490 21.43 6.03 19.63
C SER A 490 21.23 5.33 20.97
N ILE A 491 19.99 4.98 21.27
CA ILE A 491 19.57 4.32 22.50
C ILE A 491 19.40 2.83 22.23
N THR A 492 20.05 1.99 23.03
CA THR A 492 19.92 0.52 23.00
C THR A 492 19.49 -0.06 24.34
N GLN A 493 19.40 0.79 25.38
CA GLN A 493 18.94 0.43 26.71
C GLN A 493 17.57 1.07 26.94
N PHE A 494 16.53 0.24 26.97
CA PHE A 494 15.15 0.69 27.12
C PHE A 494 14.65 0.46 28.55
N ALA A 495 13.73 1.31 28.99
CA ALA A 495 13.12 1.22 30.31
C ALA A 495 12.27 -0.06 30.48
N SER A 496 11.68 -0.56 29.39
CA SER A 496 10.97 -1.82 29.34
C SER A 496 11.12 -2.48 27.97
N GLU A 497 10.69 -3.73 27.84
CA GLU A 497 10.82 -4.48 26.59
C GLU A 497 10.00 -3.88 25.43
N PHE A 498 8.86 -3.26 25.73
CA PHE A 498 7.89 -2.80 24.73
C PHE A 498 7.55 -1.31 24.81
N SER A 499 8.13 -0.58 25.76
CA SER A 499 7.90 0.86 25.89
C SER A 499 9.09 1.62 26.44
N HIS A 500 9.25 2.84 25.97
CA HIS A 500 10.31 3.74 26.41
C HIS A 500 9.97 5.19 26.10
N MET A 501 10.37 6.08 27.01
CA MET A 501 10.31 7.52 26.81
C MET A 501 11.73 8.06 26.88
N GLU A 502 12.19 8.63 25.77
CA GLU A 502 13.48 9.30 25.70
C GLU A 502 13.27 10.81 25.73
N GLU A 503 14.02 11.52 26.57
CA GLU A 503 13.96 12.96 26.74
C GLU A 503 15.37 13.57 26.64
N LYS A 504 15.56 14.55 25.74
CA LYS A 504 16.87 15.16 25.53
C LYS A 504 16.80 16.64 25.24
N GLU A 505 17.65 17.41 25.90
CA GLU A 505 17.79 18.84 25.66
C GLU A 505 18.80 19.12 24.53
N LEU A 506 18.38 19.86 23.51
CA LEU A 506 19.19 20.31 22.38
C LEU A 506 19.52 21.79 22.58
N LYS A 507 20.77 22.10 22.94
CA LYS A 507 21.23 23.49 23.19
C LYS A 507 21.87 24.11 21.96
N GLN A 508 21.76 25.43 21.86
CA GLN A 508 22.43 26.26 20.85
C GLN A 508 22.08 25.89 19.40
N VAL A 509 20.86 25.41 19.17
CA VAL A 509 20.38 25.07 17.84
C VAL A 509 20.17 26.36 17.07
N SER A 510 21.08 26.67 16.16
CA SER A 510 21.12 27.96 15.44
C SER A 510 21.10 27.81 13.93
N LYS A 511 21.50 26.65 13.42
CA LYS A 511 21.54 26.37 11.98
C LYS A 511 20.22 25.75 11.52
N PRO A 512 19.80 25.99 10.27
CA PRO A 512 18.73 25.22 9.65
C PRO A 512 19.08 23.74 9.64
N SER A 513 18.23 22.92 10.24
CA SER A 513 18.39 21.47 10.29
C SER A 513 17.05 20.75 10.22
N TYR A 514 17.08 19.43 10.27
CA TYR A 514 15.92 18.61 10.59
C TYR A 514 16.27 17.52 11.58
N ILE A 515 15.27 17.03 12.31
CA ILE A 515 15.39 15.92 13.25
C ILE A 515 14.38 14.84 12.87
N ARG A 516 14.82 13.58 12.82
CA ARG A 516 13.96 12.41 12.56
C ARG A 516 14.42 11.23 13.42
N ALA A 517 13.57 10.22 13.56
CA ALA A 517 13.88 9.02 14.34
C ALA A 517 13.67 7.74 13.52
N GLU A 518 14.48 6.74 13.83
CA GLU A 518 14.31 5.35 13.41
C GLU A 518 14.20 4.47 14.66
N LEU A 519 13.20 3.60 14.72
CA LEU A 519 13.02 2.66 15.81
C LEU A 519 13.05 1.23 15.26
N ILE A 520 13.75 0.35 15.97
CA ILE A 520 13.88 -1.07 15.65
C ILE A 520 13.38 -1.89 16.83
N SER A 521 12.55 -2.88 16.53
CA SER A 521 12.22 -3.99 17.43
C SER A 521 12.52 -5.33 16.77
N GLU A 522 12.61 -6.39 17.57
CA GLU A 522 12.92 -7.72 17.05
C GLU A 522 12.10 -8.80 17.77
N ASN A 523 11.47 -9.66 16.98
CA ASN A 523 10.76 -10.85 17.45
C ASN A 523 11.31 -12.09 16.75
N HIS A 524 11.82 -13.07 17.50
CA HIS A 524 12.32 -14.35 16.95
C HIS A 524 13.26 -14.21 15.72
N GLY A 525 14.14 -13.18 15.72
CA GLY A 525 15.06 -12.91 14.61
C GLY A 525 14.46 -12.11 13.44
N GLN A 526 13.14 -11.87 13.43
CA GLN A 526 12.50 -10.92 12.53
C GLN A 526 12.69 -9.49 13.06
N ILE A 527 13.22 -8.62 12.21
CA ILE A 527 13.45 -7.20 12.51
C ILE A 527 12.26 -6.39 11.99
N HIS A 528 11.67 -5.59 12.87
CA HIS A 528 10.63 -4.62 12.54
C HIS A 528 11.14 -3.19 12.72
N ARG A 529 10.61 -2.25 11.96
CA ARG A 529 11.13 -0.88 11.86
C ARG A 529 10.01 0.16 11.83
N CYS A 530 10.31 1.33 12.38
CA CYS A 530 9.51 2.54 12.24
C CYS A 530 10.39 3.73 11.89
N PHE A 531 9.93 4.56 10.96
CA PHE A 531 10.62 5.77 10.50
C PHE A 531 9.69 6.97 10.61
N THR A 532 10.16 8.07 11.20
CA THR A 532 9.38 9.31 11.26
C THR A 532 9.68 10.24 10.08
N ASN A 533 8.68 10.98 9.59
CA ASN A 533 8.97 12.19 8.84
C ASN A 533 9.73 13.20 9.72
N PRO A 534 10.56 14.07 9.13
CA PRO A 534 11.38 15.01 9.88
C PRO A 534 10.56 16.11 10.53
N ILE A 535 11.10 16.66 11.61
CA ILE A 535 10.73 17.97 12.16
C ILE A 535 11.78 18.97 11.71
N TRP A 536 11.38 20.02 10.99
CA TRP A 536 12.30 21.05 10.53
C TRP A 536 12.62 22.04 11.63
N VAL A 537 13.90 22.33 11.82
CA VAL A 537 14.37 23.24 12.86
C VAL A 537 15.04 24.45 12.22
N ASN A 538 14.62 25.66 12.63
CA ASN A 538 15.18 26.94 12.18
C ASN A 538 15.26 27.10 10.65
N LYS A 539 14.37 26.42 9.91
CA LYS A 539 14.23 26.53 8.46
C LYS A 539 13.10 27.47 8.11
N ASN A 540 13.43 28.63 7.55
CA ASN A 540 12.46 29.67 7.19
C ASN A 540 11.45 29.14 6.14
N PRO A 541 10.12 29.18 6.40
CA PRO A 541 9.12 28.75 5.42
C PRO A 541 9.12 29.62 4.15
N LYS A 542 9.48 30.90 4.27
CA LYS A 542 9.51 31.86 3.14
C LYS A 542 10.66 31.66 2.14
N GLY A 543 11.62 30.77 2.42
CA GLY A 543 12.74 30.46 1.51
C GLY A 543 12.37 29.54 0.34
N GLU A 544 11.18 28.95 0.37
CA GLU A 544 10.70 27.95 -0.60
C GLU A 544 10.62 28.49 -2.04
N HIS A 545 10.36 29.78 -2.24
CA HIS A 545 10.33 30.39 -3.58
C HIS A 545 11.71 30.78 -4.14
N LEU A 546 12.71 31.02 -3.29
CA LEU A 546 14.04 31.51 -3.73
C LEU A 546 15.02 30.37 -4.03
N ALA A 547 14.98 29.26 -3.27
CA ALA A 547 15.82 28.10 -3.55
C ALA A 547 15.44 27.42 -4.89
N ASN A 548 14.16 27.45 -5.26
CA ASN A 548 13.66 26.88 -6.52
C ASN A 548 14.03 27.73 -7.76
N ARG A 549 14.26 29.05 -7.61
CA ARG A 549 14.76 29.91 -8.71
C ARG A 549 16.26 29.71 -8.99
N ASN A 550 17.07 29.52 -7.95
CA ASN A 550 18.53 29.42 -8.11
C ASN A 550 18.99 28.10 -8.75
N LEU A 551 18.19 27.02 -8.66
CA LEU A 551 18.45 25.76 -9.38
C LEU A 551 18.08 25.79 -10.87
N LEU A 552 17.21 26.71 -11.29
CA LEU A 552 16.90 26.96 -12.70
C LEU A 552 17.94 27.89 -13.36
N GLN A 553 18.58 28.78 -12.59
CA GLN A 553 19.60 29.70 -13.11
C GLN A 553 21.01 29.09 -13.22
N SER A 554 21.33 28.01 -12.49
CA SER A 554 22.64 27.34 -12.63
C SER A 554 22.76 26.43 -13.87
N LYS A 555 21.88 26.59 -14.87
CA LYS A 555 21.97 25.97 -16.20
C LYS A 555 22.37 26.96 -17.31
N PHE A 556 22.71 28.19 -16.94
CA PHE A 556 23.42 29.12 -17.82
C PHE A 556 24.69 29.58 -17.12
N LEU A 557 25.69 28.70 -17.09
CA LEU A 557 27.13 28.99 -17.15
C LEU A 557 27.89 27.68 -17.37
#